data_AF-A0A183DEB2-F1
#
_entry.id   AF-A0A183DEB2-F1
#
_cell.length_a   1.000
_cell.length_b   1.000
_cell.length_c   1.000
_cell.angle_alpha   90.00
_cell.angle_beta   90.00
_cell.angle_gamma   90.00
#
_symmetry.space_group_name_H-M   'P 1'
#
loop_
_entity.id
_entity.type
_entity.pdbx_description
1 polymer ?
#
loop_
_entity_poly.entity_id
_entity_poly.type
_entity_poly.pdbx_seq_one_letter_code
_entity_poly.pdbx_strand_id
1 'polypeptide(L)'
;MFRYLNSLTSDLLALDEHNRIQLADADKFRIANELVFTEIDRVWGLVCAEVPTTPPITMEEKVPIPTQPGCKFIGRILGPRGMTVKQLETRTGCRISIRGKGSVKDPQREERLRNRPGWEHLMEPLHVLITATDYSREHCGHKLACGVRSIKALLTNTDDEFKRHQLVQLAIINGTYRPSGR
;
A
#
# COMPACT_ATOMS: atom_id res chain seq x y z
N MET A 1 18.34 -0.59 -30.26
CA MET A 1 17.83 -0.55 -28.87
C MET A 1 16.79 -1.64 -28.61
N PHE A 2 15.72 -1.77 -29.41
CA PHE A 2 14.77 -2.90 -29.35
C PHE A 2 15.40 -4.31 -29.42
N ARG A 3 16.52 -4.48 -30.15
CA ARG A 3 17.25 -5.77 -30.21
C ARG A 3 17.83 -6.20 -28.85
N TYR A 4 18.21 -5.24 -28.00
CA TYR A 4 18.76 -5.53 -26.67
C TYR A 4 17.65 -5.93 -25.70
N LEU A 5 16.51 -5.24 -25.76
CA LEU A 5 15.34 -5.58 -24.95
C LEU A 5 14.81 -6.99 -25.30
N ASN A 6 14.75 -7.31 -26.59
CA ASN A 6 14.37 -8.65 -27.07
C ASN A 6 15.37 -9.73 -26.62
N SER A 7 16.66 -9.41 -26.57
CA SER A 7 17.69 -10.31 -26.03
C SER A 7 17.47 -10.56 -24.54
N LEU A 8 17.23 -9.52 -23.74
CA LEU A 8 16.98 -9.64 -22.30
C LEU A 8 15.70 -10.43 -21.98
N THR A 9 14.61 -10.22 -22.74
CA THR A 9 13.39 -11.03 -22.60
C THR A 9 13.61 -12.49 -22.99
N SER A 10 14.47 -12.75 -23.98
CA SER A 10 14.85 -14.11 -24.35
C SER A 10 15.69 -14.77 -23.25
N ASP A 11 16.60 -14.03 -22.62
CA ASP A 11 17.44 -14.52 -21.52
C ASP A 11 16.60 -14.81 -20.27
N LEU A 12 15.60 -13.97 -19.96
CA LEU A 12 14.67 -14.21 -18.86
C LEU A 12 13.79 -15.44 -19.10
N LEU A 13 13.30 -15.65 -20.32
CA LEU A 13 12.57 -16.86 -20.70
C LEU A 13 13.45 -18.11 -20.63
N ALA A 14 14.71 -18.02 -21.07
CA ALA A 14 15.65 -19.13 -20.98
C ALA A 14 15.98 -19.50 -19.52
N LEU A 15 16.07 -18.52 -18.62
CA LEU A 15 16.27 -18.74 -17.19
C LEU A 15 15.05 -19.36 -16.52
N ASP A 16 13.84 -18.95 -16.92
CA ASP A 16 12.59 -19.56 -16.44
C ASP A 16 12.45 -21.03 -16.89
N GLU A 17 12.84 -21.33 -18.13
CA GLU A 17 12.81 -22.68 -18.68
C GLU A 17 13.85 -23.60 -18.01
N HIS A 18 15.05 -23.07 -17.70
CA HIS A 18 16.05 -23.81 -16.90
C HIS A 18 15.60 -24.08 -15.47
N ASN A 19 14.90 -23.13 -14.82
CA ASN A 19 14.30 -23.33 -13.51
C ASN A 19 13.15 -24.35 -13.54
N ARG A 20 12.38 -24.41 -14.64
CA ARG A 20 11.28 -25.35 -14.80
C ARG A 20 11.75 -26.80 -14.96
N ILE A 21 12.93 -27.01 -15.55
CA ILE A 21 13.53 -28.35 -15.74
C ILE A 21 14.20 -28.85 -14.44
N GLN A 22 14.61 -27.98 -13.51
CA GLN A 22 15.14 -28.34 -12.20
C GLN A 22 14.14 -28.07 -11.07
N LEU A 23 13.11 -28.91 -10.97
CA LEU A 23 12.03 -28.91 -9.96
C LEU A 23 12.47 -29.07 -8.48
N ALA A 24 13.75 -28.90 -8.13
CA ALA A 24 14.25 -29.10 -6.77
C ALA A 24 14.93 -27.88 -6.14
N ASP A 25 15.21 -26.80 -6.87
CA ASP A 25 16.02 -25.70 -6.33
C ASP A 25 15.59 -24.33 -6.90
N ALA A 26 14.34 -23.96 -6.68
CA ALA A 26 13.71 -22.73 -7.18
C ALA A 26 14.37 -21.43 -6.66
N ASP A 27 15.28 -21.52 -5.68
CA ASP A 27 15.96 -20.38 -5.08
C ASP A 27 17.33 -20.07 -5.70
N LYS A 28 17.85 -20.95 -6.56
CA LYS A 28 19.25 -20.91 -7.04
C LYS A 28 19.62 -19.63 -7.79
N PHE A 29 18.64 -18.96 -8.40
CA PHE A 29 18.85 -17.75 -9.19
C PHE A 29 17.97 -16.57 -8.76
N ARG A 30 17.48 -16.57 -7.51
CA ARG A 30 16.60 -15.50 -6.98
C ARG A 30 17.19 -14.11 -7.17
N ILE A 31 18.48 -13.93 -6.85
CA ILE A 31 19.18 -12.64 -6.96
C ILE A 31 19.40 -12.26 -8.43
N ALA A 32 19.73 -13.23 -9.29
CA ALA A 32 19.89 -12.98 -10.71
C ALA A 32 18.56 -12.53 -11.35
N ASN A 33 17.45 -13.18 -11.00
CA ASN A 33 16.12 -12.79 -11.45
C ASN A 33 15.74 -11.38 -10.96
N GLU A 34 16.04 -11.04 -9.72
CA GLU A 34 15.79 -9.71 -9.15
C GLU A 34 16.59 -8.61 -9.87
N LEU A 35 17.87 -8.87 -10.17
CA LEU A 35 18.72 -7.95 -10.91
C LEU A 35 18.28 -7.77 -12.37
N VAL A 36 17.92 -8.86 -13.05
CA VAL A 36 17.39 -8.81 -14.42
C VAL A 36 16.06 -8.06 -14.46
N PHE A 37 15.17 -8.29 -13.49
CA PHE A 37 13.90 -7.56 -13.40
C PHE A 37 14.11 -6.06 -13.18
N THR A 38 15.06 -5.70 -12.32
CA THR A 38 15.41 -4.29 -12.06
C THR A 38 15.99 -3.61 -13.29
N GLU A 39 16.85 -4.31 -14.04
CA GLU A 39 17.44 -3.76 -15.27
C GLU A 39 16.41 -3.68 -16.41
N ILE A 40 15.47 -4.64 -16.49
CA ILE A 40 14.33 -4.55 -17.41
C ILE A 40 13.48 -3.34 -17.07
N ASP A 41 13.14 -3.10 -15.80
CA ASP A 41 12.34 -1.95 -15.38
C ASP A 41 13.06 -0.62 -15.69
N ARG A 42 14.38 -0.58 -15.50
CA ARG A 42 15.22 0.58 -15.84
C ARG A 42 15.31 0.83 -17.34
N VAL A 43 15.59 -0.19 -18.14
CA VAL A 43 15.71 -0.08 -19.60
C VAL A 43 14.34 0.19 -20.21
N TRP A 44 13.27 -0.41 -19.69
CA TRP A 44 11.89 -0.10 -20.06
C TRP A 44 11.55 1.36 -19.74
N GLY A 45 11.94 1.87 -18.56
CA GLY A 45 11.78 3.29 -18.22
C GLY A 45 12.54 4.26 -19.14
N LEU A 46 13.68 3.84 -19.70
CA LEU A 46 14.48 4.62 -20.65
C LEU A 46 13.97 4.52 -22.10
N VAL A 47 13.48 3.34 -22.51
CA VAL A 47 12.96 3.08 -23.86
C VAL A 47 11.54 3.58 -24.01
N CYS A 48 10.70 3.46 -22.97
CA CYS A 48 9.31 3.90 -22.93
C CYS A 48 9.15 5.33 -22.41
N ALA A 49 10.10 6.23 -22.70
CA ALA A 49 9.83 7.68 -22.67
C ALA A 49 8.80 8.12 -23.74
N GLU A 50 8.10 7.17 -24.36
CA GLU A 50 6.81 7.39 -24.98
C GLU A 50 5.79 7.60 -23.85
N VAL A 51 5.37 8.86 -23.70
CA VAL A 51 4.22 9.23 -22.87
C VAL A 51 3.12 8.21 -23.15
N PRO A 52 2.69 7.41 -22.16
CA PRO A 52 1.64 6.43 -22.39
C PRO A 52 0.43 7.18 -22.96
N THR A 53 0.10 6.87 -24.22
CA THR A 53 -1.02 7.47 -24.96
C THR A 53 -2.37 7.07 -24.39
N THR A 54 -2.38 6.13 -23.44
CA THR A 54 -3.55 5.66 -22.72
C THR A 54 -3.75 6.46 -21.42
N PRO A 55 -5.00 6.88 -21.14
CA PRO A 55 -5.29 7.50 -19.86
C PRO A 55 -5.01 6.51 -18.71
N PRO A 56 -4.45 6.97 -17.58
CA PRO A 56 -4.16 6.10 -16.45
C PRO A 56 -5.45 5.47 -15.93
N ILE A 57 -5.40 4.17 -15.68
CA ILE A 57 -6.51 3.39 -15.13
C ILE A 57 -6.53 3.60 -13.62
N THR A 58 -7.68 4.03 -13.10
CA THR A 58 -7.91 4.14 -11.67
C THR A 58 -8.80 2.98 -11.23
N MET A 59 -8.35 2.23 -10.22
CA MET A 59 -9.16 1.20 -9.58
C MET A 59 -9.27 1.49 -8.09
N GLU A 60 -10.40 1.14 -7.51
CA GLU A 60 -10.70 1.37 -6.10
C GLU A 60 -11.27 0.13 -5.43
N GLU A 61 -10.87 -0.10 -4.18
CA GLU A 61 -11.38 -1.18 -3.35
C GLU A 61 -11.76 -0.65 -1.97
N LYS A 62 -12.95 -1.05 -1.50
CA LYS A 62 -13.47 -0.66 -0.18
C LYS A 62 -13.24 -1.80 0.80
N VAL A 63 -12.49 -1.53 1.87
CA VAL A 63 -12.23 -2.48 2.96
C VAL A 63 -12.99 -2.03 4.22
N PRO A 64 -13.99 -2.79 4.70
CA PRO A 64 -14.72 -2.42 5.91
C PRO A 64 -13.84 -2.55 7.15
N ILE A 65 -13.99 -1.61 8.09
CA ILE A 65 -13.30 -1.66 9.39
C ILE A 65 -14.25 -2.25 10.43
N PRO A 66 -13.92 -3.39 11.07
CA PRO A 66 -14.74 -3.93 12.15
C PRO A 66 -14.73 -2.96 13.34
N THR A 67 -15.90 -2.76 13.95
CA THR A 67 -16.00 -1.96 15.18
C THR A 67 -15.85 -2.91 16.37
N GLN A 68 -14.71 -2.88 17.05
CA GLN A 68 -14.47 -3.66 18.26
C GLN A 68 -14.30 -2.74 19.47
N PRO A 69 -14.93 -3.04 20.62
CA PRO A 69 -14.79 -2.24 21.83
C PRO A 69 -13.33 -2.28 22.31
N GLY A 70 -12.75 -1.11 22.58
CA GLY A 70 -11.37 -0.96 23.07
C GLY A 70 -10.29 -0.83 21.99
N CYS A 71 -10.56 -1.19 20.74
CA CYS A 71 -9.60 -1.08 19.63
C CYS A 71 -9.85 0.17 18.78
N LYS A 72 -8.86 1.08 18.73
CA LYS A 72 -8.90 2.28 17.88
C LYS A 72 -8.17 2.05 16.56
N PHE A 73 -8.82 1.38 15.60
CA PHE A 73 -8.23 1.05 14.30
C PHE A 73 -7.79 2.28 13.49
N ILE A 74 -8.58 3.35 13.50
CA ILE A 74 -8.28 4.61 12.80
C ILE A 74 -6.92 5.17 13.25
N GLY A 75 -6.70 5.24 14.57
CA GLY A 75 -5.46 5.75 15.15
C GLY A 75 -4.25 4.88 14.80
N ARG A 76 -4.44 3.56 14.71
CA ARG A 76 -3.40 2.60 14.32
C ARG A 76 -3.01 2.74 12.85
N ILE A 77 -3.99 2.92 11.96
CA ILE A 77 -3.74 3.06 10.51
C ILE A 77 -3.05 4.39 10.22
N LEU A 78 -3.51 5.49 10.82
CA LEU A 78 -2.91 6.81 10.64
C LEU A 78 -1.50 6.87 11.26
N GLY A 79 -1.35 6.36 12.47
CA GLY A 79 -0.12 6.48 13.25
C GLY A 79 0.20 7.92 13.65
N PRO A 80 1.41 8.17 14.21
CA PRO A 80 1.81 9.51 14.65
C PRO A 80 1.82 10.48 13.47
N ARG A 81 1.05 11.58 13.58
CA ARG A 81 0.91 12.62 12.53
C ARG A 81 0.60 12.09 11.11
N GLY A 82 -0.04 10.93 10.99
CA GLY A 82 -0.31 10.34 9.67
C GLY A 82 0.92 9.70 8.99
N MET A 83 2.03 9.52 9.71
CA MET A 83 3.25 8.97 9.14
C MET A 83 3.07 7.52 8.68
N THR A 84 2.32 6.71 9.42
CA THR A 84 2.11 5.29 9.08
C THR A 84 1.30 5.15 7.80
N VAL A 85 0.21 5.92 7.65
CA VAL A 85 -0.56 5.89 6.40
C VAL A 85 0.28 6.39 5.22
N LYS A 86 1.06 7.46 5.40
CA LYS A 86 1.92 8.00 4.34
C LYS A 86 3.00 7.00 3.92
N GLN A 87 3.64 6.33 4.88
CA GLN A 87 4.60 5.26 4.60
C GLN A 87 3.94 4.10 3.85
N LEU A 88 2.72 3.74 4.25
CA LEU A 88 1.99 2.66 3.59
C LEU A 88 1.59 3.03 2.15
N GLU A 89 1.17 4.27 1.91
CA GLU A 89 0.90 4.82 0.58
C GLU A 89 2.17 4.81 -0.29
N THR A 90 3.31 5.28 0.23
CA THR A 90 4.59 5.27 -0.51
C THR A 90 5.04 3.85 -0.83
N ARG A 91 4.91 2.90 0.11
CA ARG A 91 5.34 1.51 -0.09
C ARG A 91 4.48 0.75 -1.10
N THR A 92 3.17 1.00 -1.08
CA THR A 92 2.21 0.26 -1.92
C THR A 92 1.91 0.95 -3.25
N GLY A 93 2.29 2.23 -3.40
CA GLY A 93 1.92 3.05 -4.55
C GLY A 93 0.41 3.27 -4.67
N CYS A 94 -0.32 3.10 -3.56
CA CYS A 94 -1.77 3.31 -3.47
C CYS A 94 -2.06 4.57 -2.66
N ARG A 95 -3.22 5.17 -2.89
CA ARG A 95 -3.81 6.21 -2.05
C ARG A 95 -4.78 5.58 -1.06
N ILE A 96 -4.65 5.92 0.22
CA ILE A 96 -5.42 5.31 1.30
C ILE A 96 -6.25 6.39 1.98
N SER A 97 -7.57 6.27 1.90
CA SER A 97 -8.52 7.24 2.46
C SER A 97 -9.48 6.57 3.44
N ILE A 98 -9.55 7.07 4.67
CA ILE A 98 -10.56 6.62 5.63
C ILE A 98 -11.86 7.38 5.37
N ARG A 99 -12.95 6.65 5.16
CA ARG A 99 -14.29 7.15 4.84
C ARG A 99 -15.33 6.43 5.70
N GLY A 100 -16.58 6.85 5.62
CA GLY A 100 -17.65 6.30 6.46
C GLY A 100 -17.93 7.07 7.76
N LYS A 101 -18.95 6.59 8.47
CA LYS A 101 -19.39 7.08 9.77
C LYS A 101 -18.31 6.90 10.84
N GLY A 102 -18.00 7.94 11.61
CA GLY A 102 -16.94 7.94 12.63
C GLY A 102 -15.55 8.18 12.08
N SER A 103 -15.41 8.56 10.81
CA SER A 103 -14.13 9.01 10.24
C SER A 103 -13.70 10.38 10.78
N VAL A 104 -14.64 11.20 11.24
CA VAL A 104 -14.38 12.51 11.82
C VAL A 104 -14.19 12.39 13.32
N LYS A 105 -13.18 13.08 13.86
CA LYS A 105 -12.86 13.04 15.29
C LYS A 105 -14.03 13.48 16.17
N ASP A 106 -14.74 14.52 15.74
CA ASP A 106 -15.83 15.14 16.50
C ASP A 106 -17.20 14.74 15.91
N PRO A 107 -18.04 13.96 16.64
CA PRO A 107 -19.29 13.43 16.11
C PRO A 107 -20.34 14.53 15.84
N GLN A 108 -20.33 15.62 16.63
CA GLN A 108 -21.22 16.76 16.39
C GLN A 108 -20.87 17.49 15.09
N ARG A 109 -19.58 17.55 14.74
CA ARG A 109 -19.13 18.14 13.50
C ARG A 109 -19.48 17.25 12.32
N GLU A 110 -19.35 15.94 12.50
CA GLU A 110 -19.73 14.94 11.50
C GLU A 110 -21.20 15.08 11.08
N GLU A 111 -22.12 15.16 12.05
CA GLU A 111 -23.56 15.27 11.76
C GLU A 111 -23.92 16.58 11.04
N ARG A 112 -23.20 17.68 11.32
CA ARG A 112 -23.39 18.97 10.61
C ARG A 112 -22.86 18.94 9.16
N LEU A 113 -21.85 18.12 8.90
CA LEU A 113 -21.25 17.96 7.56
C LEU A 113 -22.00 16.91 6.74
N ARG A 114 -22.80 16.06 7.40
CA ARG A 114 -23.71 15.14 6.75
C ARG A 114 -24.65 15.91 5.82
N ASN A 115 -24.93 15.35 4.64
CA ASN A 115 -25.72 15.97 3.57
C ASN A 115 -25.08 17.14 2.82
N ARG A 116 -23.78 17.41 3.01
CA ARG A 116 -23.01 18.31 2.12
C ARG A 116 -22.47 17.53 0.92
N PRO A 117 -22.39 18.15 -0.28
CA PRO A 117 -21.69 17.55 -1.40
C PRO A 117 -20.23 17.26 -1.04
N GLY A 118 -19.74 16.06 -1.36
CA GLY A 118 -18.41 15.58 -0.98
C GLY A 118 -18.31 14.86 0.37
N TRP A 119 -19.38 14.87 1.18
CA TRP A 119 -19.48 14.18 2.48
C TRP A 119 -20.54 13.06 2.49
N GLU A 120 -21.01 12.63 1.33
CA GLU A 120 -22.02 11.58 1.16
C GLU A 120 -21.55 10.24 1.78
N HIS A 121 -20.24 10.01 1.77
CA HIS A 121 -19.62 8.85 2.39
C HIS A 121 -19.85 8.75 3.90
N LEU A 122 -20.30 9.80 4.60
CA LEU A 122 -20.61 9.74 6.03
C LEU A 122 -21.85 8.86 6.32
N MET A 123 -22.66 8.54 5.32
CA MET A 123 -23.78 7.61 5.46
C MET A 123 -23.34 6.14 5.41
N GLU A 124 -22.19 5.86 4.77
CA GLU A 124 -21.64 4.52 4.66
C GLU A 124 -21.00 4.09 6.00
N PRO A 125 -20.94 2.78 6.30
CA PRO A 125 -20.20 2.28 7.46
C PRO A 125 -18.71 2.66 7.36
N LEU A 126 -18.01 2.71 8.50
CA LEU A 126 -16.58 3.00 8.54
C LEU A 126 -15.78 2.03 7.66
N HIS A 127 -15.05 2.57 6.69
CA HIS A 127 -14.25 1.78 5.75
C HIS A 127 -13.01 2.54 5.29
N VAL A 128 -12.03 1.79 4.80
CA VAL A 128 -10.85 2.32 4.11
C VAL A 128 -11.09 2.18 2.61
N LEU A 129 -11.03 3.28 1.89
CA LEU A 129 -10.98 3.32 0.44
C LEU A 129 -9.52 3.31 -0.01
N ILE A 130 -9.13 2.29 -0.76
CA ILE A 130 -7.80 2.18 -1.35
C ILE A 130 -7.97 2.43 -2.85
N THR A 131 -7.27 3.44 -3.36
CA THR A 131 -7.30 3.82 -4.77
C THR A 131 -5.91 3.61 -5.36
N ALA A 132 -5.80 2.84 -6.44
CA ALA A 132 -4.57 2.67 -7.19
C ALA A 132 -4.74 3.29 -8.58
N THR A 133 -3.69 3.97 -9.05
CA THR A 133 -3.63 4.58 -10.37
C THR A 133 -2.40 4.06 -11.09
N ASP A 134 -2.60 3.42 -12.25
CA ASP A 134 -1.52 2.87 -13.06
C ASP A 134 -1.91 2.78 -14.54
N TYR A 135 -0.95 2.62 -15.43
CA TYR A 135 -1.18 2.43 -16.87
C TYR A 135 -1.51 0.98 -17.23
N SER A 136 -1.11 0.02 -16.37
CA SER A 136 -1.46 -1.40 -16.52
C SER A 136 -2.52 -1.83 -15.50
N ARG A 137 -3.58 -2.51 -15.98
CA ARG A 137 -4.62 -3.11 -15.12
C ARG A 137 -4.03 -4.14 -14.16
N GLU A 138 -3.05 -4.92 -14.59
CA GLU A 138 -2.40 -5.95 -13.75
C GLU A 138 -1.59 -5.31 -12.63
N HIS A 139 -0.84 -4.25 -12.94
CA HIS A 139 -0.08 -3.49 -11.93
C HIS A 139 -1.01 -2.82 -10.92
N CYS A 140 -2.11 -2.22 -11.40
CA CYS A 140 -3.14 -1.63 -10.56
C CYS A 140 -3.76 -2.66 -9.61
N GLY A 141 -4.08 -3.86 -10.12
CA GLY A 141 -4.57 -4.99 -9.33
C GLY A 141 -3.55 -5.47 -8.28
N HIS A 142 -2.28 -5.56 -8.65
CA HIS A 142 -1.21 -5.96 -7.71
C HIS A 142 -1.04 -4.94 -6.58
N LYS A 143 -1.01 -3.65 -6.92
CA LYS A 143 -0.94 -2.54 -5.96
C LYS A 143 -2.13 -2.58 -5.00
N LEU A 144 -3.36 -2.71 -5.51
CA LEU A 144 -4.56 -2.86 -4.70
C LEU A 144 -4.46 -4.07 -3.76
N ALA A 145 -4.11 -5.25 -4.27
CA ALA A 145 -3.98 -6.45 -3.46
C ALA A 145 -2.95 -6.28 -2.33
N CYS A 146 -1.82 -5.61 -2.61
CA CYS A 146 -0.79 -5.31 -1.63
C CYS A 146 -1.29 -4.32 -0.55
N GLY A 147 -2.00 -3.27 -0.97
CA GLY A 147 -2.64 -2.30 -0.08
C GLY A 147 -3.68 -2.95 0.83
N VAL A 148 -4.59 -3.74 0.26
CA VAL A 148 -5.64 -4.46 0.97
C VAL A 148 -5.04 -5.44 1.96
N ARG A 149 -4.03 -6.21 1.57
CA ARG A 149 -3.32 -7.14 2.47
C ARG A 149 -2.70 -6.40 3.66
N SER A 150 -2.05 -5.27 3.40
CA SER A 150 -1.40 -4.47 4.45
C SER A 150 -2.43 -3.87 5.42
N ILE A 151 -3.55 -3.35 4.92
CA ILE A 151 -4.64 -2.82 5.77
C ILE A 151 -5.30 -3.95 6.56
N LYS A 152 -5.63 -5.08 5.92
CA LYS A 152 -6.19 -6.25 6.62
C LYS A 152 -5.29 -6.73 7.74
N ALA A 153 -3.97 -6.76 7.54
CA ALA A 153 -3.00 -7.10 8.57
C ALA A 153 -3.04 -6.13 9.76
N LEU A 154 -3.23 -4.82 9.54
CA LEU A 154 -3.38 -3.83 10.62
C LEU A 154 -4.72 -3.96 11.38
N LEU A 155 -5.76 -4.51 10.73
CA LEU A 155 -7.08 -4.71 11.31
C LEU A 155 -7.18 -6.02 12.11
N THR A 156 -6.51 -7.09 11.67
CA THR A 156 -6.57 -8.39 12.34
C THR A 156 -5.56 -8.52 13.48
N ASN A 157 -4.37 -7.95 13.32
CA ASN A 157 -3.29 -8.23 14.23
C ASN A 157 -3.44 -7.36 15.48
N THR A 158 -3.71 -7.92 16.65
CA THR A 158 -3.67 -7.21 17.95
C THR A 158 -2.24 -7.10 18.47
N ASP A 159 -1.28 -6.89 17.58
CA ASP A 159 0.10 -6.71 17.97
C ASP A 159 0.26 -5.42 18.79
N ASP A 160 0.43 -5.59 20.10
CA ASP A 160 0.71 -4.51 21.04
C ASP A 160 2.08 -3.87 20.78
N GLU A 161 3.00 -4.57 20.12
CA GLU A 161 4.32 -4.05 19.79
C GLU A 161 4.25 -2.95 18.74
N PHE A 162 3.49 -3.13 17.67
CA PHE A 162 3.27 -2.08 16.67
C PHE A 162 2.66 -0.82 17.28
N LYS A 163 1.65 -0.98 18.14
CA LYS A 163 1.02 0.12 18.89
C LYS A 163 2.02 0.82 19.81
N ARG A 164 2.85 0.05 20.53
CA ARG A 164 3.92 0.57 21.39
C ARG A 164 4.91 1.41 20.59
N HIS A 165 5.36 0.94 19.44
CA HIS A 165 6.28 1.69 18.56
C HIS A 165 5.68 3.03 18.12
N GLN A 166 4.42 3.05 17.69
CA GLN A 166 3.73 4.28 17.30
C GLN A 166 3.61 5.27 18.47
N LEU A 167 3.28 4.79 19.67
CA LEU A 167 3.18 5.64 20.87
C LEU A 167 4.53 6.19 21.31
N VAL A 168 5.59 5.38 21.24
CA VAL A 168 6.97 5.82 21.52
C VAL A 168 7.38 6.91 20.52
N GLN A 169 7.16 6.68 19.21
CA GLN A 169 7.44 7.68 18.19
C GLN A 169 6.66 8.98 18.43
N LEU A 170 5.37 8.88 18.78
CA LEU A 170 4.56 10.05 19.11
C LEU A 170 5.11 10.83 20.31
N ALA A 171 5.52 10.13 21.37
CA ALA A 171 6.09 10.74 22.56
C ALA A 171 7.42 11.46 22.26
N ILE A 172 8.25 10.88 21.39
CA ILE A 172 9.49 11.49 20.92
C ILE A 172 9.18 12.77 20.13
N ILE A 173 8.24 12.71 19.18
CA ILE A 173 7.81 13.86 18.37
C ILE A 173 7.25 14.99 19.24
N ASN A 174 6.58 14.66 20.33
CA ASN A 174 6.00 15.62 21.26
C ASN A 174 6.98 16.08 22.35
N GLY A 175 8.21 15.55 22.41
CA GLY A 175 9.19 15.87 23.45
C GLY A 175 8.81 15.38 24.85
N THR A 176 7.88 14.43 24.96
CA THR A 176 7.37 13.87 26.23
C THR A 176 7.93 12.48 26.52
N TYR A 177 8.78 11.96 25.63
CA TYR A 177 9.39 10.65 25.80
C TYR A 177 10.33 10.64 27.01
N ARG A 178 10.02 9.76 27.96
CA ARG A 178 10.91 9.42 29.07
C ARG A 178 11.37 7.99 28.85
N PRO A 179 12.66 7.74 28.53
CA PRO A 179 13.15 6.38 28.52
C PRO A 179 12.93 5.82 29.94
N SER A 180 12.20 4.71 30.05
CA SER A 180 12.08 3.96 31.29
C SER A 180 13.48 3.75 31.85
N GLY A 181 13.69 4.25 33.07
CA GLY A 181 15.00 4.60 33.64
C GLY A 181 16.07 3.51 33.61
N ARG A 182 17.32 3.97 33.58
CA ARG A 182 18.47 3.23 34.13
C ARG A 182 18.38 3.23 35.65
#